data_AF-A0A9E3F6N5-F1
#
_entry.id   AF-A0A9E3F6N5-F1
#
_cell.length_a   1.000
_cell.length_b   1.000
_cell.length_c   1.000
_cell.angle_alpha   90.00
_cell.angle_beta   90.00
_cell.angle_gamma   90.00
#
_symmetry.space_group_name_H-M   'P 1'
#
loop_
_entity.id
_entity.type
_entity.pdbx_description
1 polymer ?
#
loop_
_entity_poly.entity_id
_entity_poly.type
_entity_poly.pdbx_seq_one_letter_code
_entity_poly.pdbx_strand_id
1 'polypeptide(L)'
;MTALIQTALILGLLAAAAYGVWEVRRWGTPAGREQVSPRQCRIRAWGLFFLLAALALWLGGTYLPVPHTRRALARYIAYWMLVALAALPLIPLALLDARENLRRAREDRRRLRDAFLPPQDSGRP
;
A
#
# COMPACT_ATOMS: atom_id res chain seq x y z
N MET A 1 25.29 17.23 5.72
CA MET A 1 23.81 17.30 5.79
C MET A 1 23.14 16.26 4.90
N THR A 2 23.62 16.05 3.67
CA THR A 2 23.13 15.01 2.73
C THR A 2 23.24 13.58 3.27
N ALA A 3 24.34 13.22 3.93
CA ALA A 3 24.55 11.89 4.51
C ALA A 3 23.50 11.52 5.59
N LEU A 4 23.15 12.46 6.49
CA LEU A 4 22.13 12.23 7.52
C LEU A 4 20.74 11.99 6.92
N ILE A 5 20.38 12.76 5.90
CA ILE A 5 19.11 12.61 5.18
C ILE A 5 19.08 11.24 4.48
N GLN A 6 20.16 10.85 3.82
CA GLN A 6 20.29 9.54 3.17
C GLN A 6 20.17 8.38 4.16
N THR A 7 20.86 8.45 5.30
CA THR A 7 20.76 7.41 6.33
C THR A 7 19.34 7.31 6.89
N ALA A 8 18.68 8.44 7.16
CA ALA A 8 17.29 8.45 7.61
C ALA A 8 16.34 7.84 6.57
N LEU A 9 16.55 8.12 5.29
CA LEU A 9 15.76 7.55 4.19
C LEU A 9 15.97 6.04 4.05
N ILE A 10 17.21 5.57 4.13
CA ILE A 10 17.54 4.14 4.09
C ILE A 10 16.90 3.41 5.28
N LEU A 11 17.00 3.97 6.49
CA LEU A 11 16.36 3.41 7.67
C LEU A 11 14.84 3.38 7.54
N GLY A 12 14.22 4.43 6.99
CA GLY A 12 12.79 4.47 6.69
C GLY A 12 12.38 3.39 5.68
N LEU A 13 13.19 3.15 4.66
CA LEU A 13 13.00 2.09 3.66
C LEU A 13 13.03 0.70 4.30
N LEU A 14 14.03 0.46 5.15
CA LEU A 14 14.20 -0.79 5.87
C LEU A 14 13.04 -1.02 6.85
N ALA A 15 12.59 0.01 7.54
CA ALA A 15 11.42 -0.05 8.42
C ALA A 15 10.13 -0.37 7.65
N ALA A 16 9.91 0.27 6.50
CA ALA A 16 8.76 0.01 5.64
C ALA A 16 8.78 -1.43 5.08
N ALA A 17 9.96 -1.92 4.68
CA ALA A 17 10.14 -3.30 4.25
C ALA A 17 9.89 -4.30 5.39
N ALA A 18 10.45 -4.05 6.57
CA ALA A 18 10.26 -4.88 7.76
C ALA A 18 8.78 -4.94 8.17
N TYR A 19 8.09 -3.80 8.17
CA TYR A 19 6.66 -3.73 8.41
C TYR A 19 5.86 -4.52 7.37
N GLY A 20 6.20 -4.37 6.08
CA GLY A 20 5.58 -5.13 5.01
C GLY A 20 5.73 -6.64 5.17
N VAL A 21 6.93 -7.12 5.54
CA VAL A 21 7.18 -8.54 5.82
C VAL A 21 6.38 -9.02 7.04
N TRP A 22 6.33 -8.20 8.10
CA TRP A 22 5.54 -8.52 9.29
C TRP A 22 4.04 -8.63 8.96
N GLU A 23 3.50 -7.69 8.17
CA GLU A 23 2.10 -7.66 7.74
C GLU A 23 1.75 -8.91 6.88
N VAL A 24 2.64 -9.29 5.94
CA VAL A 24 2.46 -10.49 5.12
C VAL A 24 2.46 -11.76 5.98
N ARG A 25 3.36 -11.86 6.96
CA ARG A 25 3.39 -12.99 7.91
C ARG A 25 2.11 -13.05 8.74
N ARG A 26 1.59 -11.89 9.15
CA ARG A 26 0.35 -11.80 9.94
C ARG A 26 -0.84 -12.38 9.19
N TRP A 27 -0.94 -12.20 7.87
CA TRP A 27 -2.04 -12.80 7.07
C TRP A 27 -2.04 -14.34 7.09
N GLY A 28 -0.90 -14.97 7.38
CA GLY A 28 -0.80 -16.42 7.55
C GLY A 28 -1.42 -16.94 8.85
N THR A 29 -1.59 -16.07 9.85
CA THR A 29 -2.13 -16.43 11.17
C THR A 29 -3.66 -16.51 11.17
N PRO A 30 -4.28 -17.29 12.07
CA PRO A 30 -5.75 -17.38 12.17
C PRO A 30 -6.42 -16.02 12.36
N ALA A 31 -5.87 -15.19 13.25
CA ALA A 31 -6.35 -13.83 13.50
C ALA A 31 -6.20 -12.90 12.28
N GLY A 32 -5.17 -13.10 11.46
CA GLY A 32 -4.98 -12.34 10.22
C GLY A 32 -5.96 -12.73 9.11
N ARG A 33 -6.31 -14.03 9.02
CA ARG A 33 -7.28 -14.54 8.03
C ARG A 33 -8.71 -14.06 8.32
N GLU A 34 -9.05 -13.85 9.59
CA GLU A 34 -10.34 -13.26 9.98
C GLU A 34 -10.41 -11.75 9.68
N GLN A 35 -9.28 -11.05 9.78
CA GLN A 35 -9.24 -9.59 9.61
C GLN A 35 -9.12 -9.13 8.15
N VAL A 36 -8.52 -9.93 7.26
CA VAL A 36 -8.17 -9.50 5.89
C VAL A 36 -8.61 -10.55 4.86
N SER A 37 -9.48 -10.17 3.93
CA SER A 37 -9.90 -11.08 2.84
C SER A 37 -8.72 -11.45 1.92
N PRO A 38 -8.78 -12.62 1.26
CA PRO A 38 -7.77 -13.03 0.27
C PRO A 38 -7.58 -12.02 -0.87
N ARG A 39 -8.62 -11.24 -1.19
CA ARG A 39 -8.56 -10.17 -2.19
C ARG A 39 -7.76 -8.97 -1.67
N GLN A 40 -8.02 -8.51 -0.45
CA GLN A 40 -7.25 -7.42 0.16
C GLN A 40 -5.79 -7.79 0.40
N CYS A 41 -5.52 -9.03 0.80
CA CYS A 41 -4.16 -9.56 0.91
C CYS A 41 -3.38 -9.37 -0.41
N ARG A 42 -3.98 -9.74 -1.56
CA ARG A 42 -3.38 -9.50 -2.88
C ARG A 42 -3.19 -8.02 -3.19
N ILE A 43 -4.19 -7.17 -2.92
CA ILE A 43 -4.10 -5.71 -3.16
C ILE A 43 -2.95 -5.10 -2.35
N ARG A 44 -2.86 -5.43 -1.07
CA ARG A 44 -1.81 -4.94 -0.16
C ARG A 44 -0.43 -5.48 -0.54
N ALA A 45 -0.33 -6.73 -0.99
CA ALA A 45 0.92 -7.31 -1.47
C ALA A 45 1.43 -6.56 -2.71
N TRP A 46 0.55 -6.30 -3.68
CA TRP A 46 0.89 -5.48 -4.85
C TRP A 46 1.25 -4.05 -4.46
N GLY A 47 0.50 -3.44 -3.53
CA GLY A 47 0.79 -2.11 -3.01
C GLY A 47 2.18 -2.03 -2.38
N LEU A 48 2.53 -3.00 -1.53
CA LEU A 48 3.85 -3.10 -0.93
C LEU A 48 4.95 -3.28 -1.99
N PHE A 49 4.72 -4.13 -2.99
CA PHE A 49 5.68 -4.34 -4.08
C PHE A 49 5.97 -3.05 -4.84
N PHE A 50 4.93 -2.34 -5.30
CA PHE A 50 5.10 -1.07 -6.02
C PHE A 50 5.70 0.02 -5.14
N LEU A 51 5.38 0.03 -3.84
CA LEU A 51 5.94 0.99 -2.89
C LEU A 51 7.44 0.78 -2.74
N LEU A 52 7.87 -0.47 -2.51
CA LEU A 52 9.28 -0.83 -2.40
C LEU A 52 10.03 -0.58 -3.70
N ALA A 53 9.44 -0.88 -4.85
CA ALA A 53 10.04 -0.61 -6.16
C ALA A 53 10.22 0.89 -6.41
N ALA A 54 9.19 1.70 -6.15
CA ALA A 54 9.26 3.15 -6.31
C ALA A 54 10.29 3.77 -5.36
N LEU A 55 10.32 3.31 -4.11
CA LEU A 55 11.28 3.76 -3.10
C LEU A 55 12.73 3.37 -3.45
N ALA A 56 12.95 2.14 -3.94
CA ALA A 56 14.26 1.68 -4.38
C ALA A 56 14.77 2.47 -5.61
N LEU A 57 13.89 2.70 -6.60
CA LEU A 57 14.21 3.54 -7.75
C LEU A 57 14.47 4.99 -7.33
N TRP A 58 13.65 5.56 -6.45
CA TRP A 58 13.88 6.90 -5.95
C TRP A 58 15.23 7.04 -5.24
N LEU A 59 15.58 6.06 -4.38
CA LEU A 59 16.86 6.02 -3.70
C LEU A 59 18.03 5.91 -4.69
N GLY A 60 17.94 5.02 -5.69
CA GLY A 60 18.92 4.93 -6.77
C GLY A 60 19.09 6.25 -7.55
N GLY A 61 17.98 7.00 -7.69
CA GLY A 61 17.94 8.35 -8.27
C GLY A 61 18.82 9.35 -7.56
N THR A 62 18.98 9.21 -6.24
CA THR A 62 19.79 10.14 -5.44
C THR A 62 21.31 9.97 -5.64
N TYR A 63 21.74 8.85 -6.24
CA TYR A 63 23.14 8.58 -6.58
C TYR A 63 23.46 8.83 -8.07
N LEU A 64 22.46 9.21 -8.87
CA LEU A 64 22.68 9.54 -10.29
C LEU A 64 23.43 10.87 -10.41
N PRO A 65 24.55 10.94 -11.16
CA PRO A 65 25.25 12.19 -11.38
C PRO A 65 24.41 13.16 -12.21
N VAL A 66 24.60 14.45 -11.97
CA VAL A 66 23.91 15.51 -12.72
C VAL A 66 24.29 15.39 -14.20
N PRO A 67 23.33 15.36 -15.14
CA PRO A 67 23.63 15.16 -16.55
C PRO A 67 24.34 16.39 -17.14
N HIS A 68 25.51 16.17 -17.73
CA HIS A 68 26.28 17.21 -18.45
C HIS A 68 26.17 17.12 -19.98
N THR A 69 25.45 16.10 -20.50
CA THR A 69 25.22 15.91 -21.93
C THR A 69 23.74 15.72 -22.22
N ARG A 70 23.29 16.07 -23.43
CA ARG A 70 21.88 15.89 -23.85
C ARG A 70 21.43 14.43 -23.75
N ARG A 71 22.31 13.47 -24.06
CA ARG A 71 22.02 12.03 -23.94
C ARG A 71 21.89 11.59 -22.49
N ALA A 72 22.72 12.12 -21.59
CA ALA A 72 22.59 11.87 -20.15
C ALA A 72 21.31 12.50 -19.59
N LEU A 73 20.93 13.70 -20.06
CA LEU A 73 19.70 14.37 -19.66
C LEU A 73 18.45 13.55 -20.05
N ALA A 74 18.40 13.03 -21.27
CA ALA A 74 17.30 12.16 -21.71
C ALA A 74 17.19 10.89 -20.84
N ARG A 75 18.31 10.26 -20.49
CA ARG A 75 18.33 9.09 -19.58
C ARG A 75 17.91 9.46 -18.16
N TYR A 76 18.34 10.62 -17.67
CA TYR A 76 17.97 11.14 -16.36
C TYR A 76 16.46 11.37 -16.28
N ILE A 77 15.86 12.01 -17.29
CA ILE A 77 14.40 12.20 -17.38
C ILE A 77 13.68 10.86 -17.46
N ALA A 78 14.14 9.93 -18.32
CA ALA A 78 13.54 8.61 -18.46
C ALA A 78 13.58 7.83 -17.13
N TYR A 79 14.66 7.95 -16.36
CA TYR A 79 14.77 7.35 -15.03
C TYR A 79 13.71 7.89 -14.07
N TRP A 80 13.56 9.21 -13.99
CA TRP A 80 12.54 9.82 -13.12
C TRP A 80 11.11 9.54 -13.57
N MET A 81 10.87 9.42 -14.89
CA MET A 81 9.60 8.92 -15.41
C MET A 81 9.33 7.48 -14.95
N LEU A 82 10.34 6.61 -14.97
CA LEU A 82 10.21 5.23 -14.48
C LEU A 82 9.85 5.20 -12.99
N VAL A 83 10.48 6.05 -12.16
CA VAL A 83 10.15 6.19 -10.73
C VAL A 83 8.67 6.59 -10.56
N ALA A 84 8.21 7.59 -11.33
CA ALA A 84 6.82 8.05 -11.28
C ALA A 84 5.83 6.96 -11.75
N LEU A 85 6.16 6.23 -12.82
CA LEU A 85 5.35 5.13 -13.33
C LEU A 85 5.29 3.95 -12.36
N ALA A 86 6.36 3.67 -11.61
CA ALA A 86 6.37 2.65 -10.56
C ALA A 86 5.46 3.05 -9.38
N ALA A 87 5.33 4.35 -9.08
CA ALA A 87 4.44 4.84 -8.04
C ALA A 87 2.97 4.94 -8.47
N LEU A 88 2.68 5.05 -9.77
CA LEU A 88 1.34 5.26 -10.30
C LEU A 88 0.30 4.23 -9.83
N PRO A 89 0.60 2.90 -9.77
CA PRO A 89 -0.35 1.90 -9.31
C PRO A 89 -0.72 2.02 -7.82
N LEU A 90 0.06 2.74 -7.01
CA LEU A 90 -0.20 2.89 -5.58
C LEU A 90 -1.52 3.61 -5.31
N ILE A 91 -1.89 4.59 -6.14
CA ILE A 91 -3.14 5.35 -6.00
C ILE A 91 -4.36 4.44 -6.18
N PRO A 92 -4.55 3.74 -7.31
CA PRO A 92 -5.70 2.86 -7.48
C PRO A 92 -5.69 1.69 -6.48
N LEU A 93 -4.52 1.15 -6.11
CA LEU A 93 -4.43 0.09 -5.09
C LEU A 93 -4.89 0.58 -3.70
N ALA A 94 -4.49 1.79 -3.30
CA ALA A 94 -4.95 2.40 -2.05
C ALA A 94 -6.47 2.66 -2.07
N LEU A 95 -7.00 3.14 -3.19
CA LEU A 95 -8.46 3.34 -3.35
C LEU A 95 -9.24 2.02 -3.30
N LEU A 96 -8.70 0.94 -3.88
CA LEU A 96 -9.31 -0.38 -3.81
C LEU A 96 -9.32 -0.94 -2.38
N ASP A 97 -8.20 -0.80 -1.64
CA ASP A 97 -8.15 -1.21 -0.22
C ASP A 97 -9.15 -0.41 0.62
N ALA A 98 -9.18 0.91 0.46
CA ALA A 98 -10.12 1.79 1.17
C ALA A 98 -11.59 1.46 0.87
N ARG A 99 -11.92 1.18 -0.41
CA ARG A 99 -13.27 0.76 -0.81
C ARG A 99 -13.68 -0.54 -0.14
N GLU A 100 -12.77 -1.51 -0.04
CA GLU A 100 -13.07 -2.80 0.58
C GLU A 100 -13.21 -2.66 2.11
N ASN A 101 -12.42 -1.80 2.74
CA ASN A 101 -12.57 -1.45 4.17
C ASN A 101 -13.92 -0.79 4.44
N LEU A 102 -14.38 0.13 3.58
CA LEU A 102 -15.70 0.76 3.70
C LEU A 102 -16.86 -0.22 3.52
N ARG A 103 -16.70 -1.22 2.64
CA ARG A 103 -17.72 -2.27 2.45
C ARG A 103 -17.88 -3.11 3.72
N ARG A 104 -16.77 -3.56 4.32
CA ARG A 104 -16.83 -4.31 5.58
C ARG A 104 -17.42 -3.51 6.72
N ALA A 105 -17.01 -2.25 6.89
CA ALA A 105 -17.57 -1.39 7.93
C ALA A 105 -19.10 -1.22 7.79
N ARG A 106 -19.64 -1.26 6.56
CA ARG A 106 -21.09 -1.23 6.32
C ARG A 106 -21.76 -2.57 6.65
N GLU A 107 -21.13 -3.69 6.32
CA GLU A 107 -21.63 -5.04 6.66
C GLU A 107 -21.66 -5.25 8.18
N ASP A 108 -20.60 -4.85 8.89
CA ASP A 108 -20.54 -4.93 10.35
C ASP A 108 -21.62 -4.06 11.00
N ARG A 109 -21.82 -2.82 10.50
CA ARG A 109 -22.93 -1.96 10.97
C ARG A 109 -24.30 -2.57 10.73
N ARG A 110 -24.51 -3.25 9.60
CA ARG A 110 -25.78 -3.95 9.33
C ARG A 110 -25.98 -5.12 10.28
N ARG A 111 -24.97 -5.97 10.47
CA ARG A 111 -25.02 -7.10 11.41
C ARG A 111 -25.33 -6.64 12.83
N LEU A 112 -24.68 -5.57 13.30
CA LEU A 112 -24.98 -5.01 14.61
C LEU A 112 -26.41 -4.51 14.68
N ARG A 113 -26.88 -3.73 13.70
CA ARG A 113 -28.25 -3.25 13.66
C ARG A 113 -29.27 -4.40 13.69
N ASP A 114 -29.04 -5.45 12.91
CA ASP A 114 -29.95 -6.59 12.80
C ASP A 114 -29.88 -7.48 14.06
N ALA A 115 -28.77 -7.46 14.82
CA ALA A 115 -28.66 -8.11 16.12
C ALA A 115 -29.33 -7.31 17.27
N PHE A 116 -29.39 -5.98 17.15
CA PHE A 116 -30.01 -5.10 18.16
C PHE A 116 -31.49 -4.81 17.90
N LEU A 117 -32.01 -5.07 16.70
CA LEU A 117 -33.45 -5.00 16.40
C LEU A 117 -34.03 -6.42 16.47
N PRO A 118 -34.96 -6.72 17.41
CA PRO A 118 -35.67 -7.98 17.37
C PRO A 118 -36.45 -8.09 16.04
N PRO A 119 -36.65 -9.31 15.51
CA PRO A 119 -37.51 -9.47 14.34
C PRO A 119 -38.85 -8.82 14.67
N GLN A 120 -39.22 -7.78 13.91
CA GLN A 120 -40.60 -7.36 13.90
C GLN A 120 -41.37 -8.52 13.31
N ASP A 121 -41.94 -9.36 14.18
CA ASP A 121 -43.11 -10.15 13.85
C ASP A 121 -44.12 -9.16 13.30
N SER A 122 -44.16 -9.08 11.97
CA SER A 122 -45.26 -8.48 11.25
C SER A 122 -46.44 -9.39 11.50
N GLY A 123 -47.05 -9.25 12.68
CA GLY A 123 -48.42 -9.61 12.96
C GLY A 123 -49.28 -8.83 11.98
N ARG A 124 -49.40 -9.36 10.77
CA ARG A 124 -50.47 -9.01 9.87
C ARG A 124 -51.73 -9.62 10.48
N PRO A 125 -52.76 -8.80 10.76
CA PRO A 125 -54.05 -9.28 11.22
C PRO A 125 -54.71 -10.20 10.18
#